data_AF-A2D8H7-F1
#
_entry.id   AF-A2D8H7-F1
#
_cell.length_a   1.000
_cell.length_b   1.000
_cell.length_c   1.000
_cell.angle_alpha   90.00
_cell.angle_beta   90.00
_cell.angle_gamma   90.00
#
_symmetry.space_group_name_H-M   'P 1'
#
loop_
_entity.id
_entity.type
_entity.pdbx_description
1 polymer ?
#
loop_
_entity_poly.entity_id
_entity_poly.type
_entity_poly.pdbx_seq_one_letter_code
_entity_poly.pdbx_strand_id
1 'polypeptide(L)'
;MQKQSIFKIRQLKILCFKFFFLGLSQNGAIRIELQSDDAKTYTETNKFESCSSGYQEGGSLYFGEQGEFVQTKNSFINSTNLDAGTSFSIQVSEKPNYKNHANETLVYNCGSSEQVCGITTFMLYGFIIMNECNITQNRVKQDTGGYFTASITSDSYITCVNVIENNQTYNEFNWHSSYSSIFKVTSGNYIRNKSPNDGYLINSRSSDVFMGYCCIRENEIPNIFWAYYSTITFENSTTDNTTSYGYQTSPIFKNTDISFENYCHLLKIEFLDSLKDKCLHSNSQNKTDEFDKFWKIYRRR
;
A
#
# COMPACT_ATOMS: atom_id res chain seq x y z
N MET A 1 -3.48 -26.64 -26.66
CA MET A 1 -3.83 -27.30 -25.38
C MET A 1 -3.68 -26.24 -24.28
N GLN A 2 -4.74 -25.49 -23.97
CA GLN A 2 -4.72 -24.43 -22.95
C GLN A 2 -4.85 -25.08 -21.56
N LYS A 3 -3.84 -24.92 -20.71
CA LYS A 3 -3.94 -25.28 -19.29
C LYS A 3 -4.90 -24.29 -18.63
N GLN A 4 -6.06 -24.78 -18.17
CA GLN A 4 -6.90 -24.04 -17.23
C GLN A 4 -6.16 -23.95 -15.89
N SER A 5 -5.78 -22.74 -15.50
CA SER A 5 -5.27 -22.44 -14.17
C SER A 5 -6.44 -22.42 -13.20
N ILE A 6 -6.48 -23.39 -12.28
CA ILE A 6 -7.48 -23.46 -11.21
C ILE A 6 -7.03 -22.50 -10.10
N PHE A 7 -7.74 -21.37 -9.93
CA PHE A 7 -7.52 -20.46 -8.81
C PHE A 7 -8.44 -20.85 -7.64
N LYS A 8 -7.87 -20.96 -6.44
CA LYS A 8 -8.56 -21.46 -5.23
C LYS A 8 -8.71 -20.33 -4.20
N ILE A 9 -9.79 -19.56 -4.29
CA ILE A 9 -10.18 -18.59 -3.24
C ILE A 9 -10.72 -19.38 -2.05
N ARG A 10 -10.00 -19.39 -0.92
CA ARG A 10 -10.31 -20.31 0.20
C ARG A 10 -11.23 -19.79 1.31
N GLN A 11 -11.63 -18.52 1.33
CA GLN A 11 -12.72 -18.00 2.20
C GLN A 11 -12.84 -16.49 2.01
N LEU A 12 -13.83 -16.04 1.24
CA LEU A 12 -14.24 -14.64 1.21
C LEU A 12 -15.50 -14.53 2.06
N LYS A 13 -15.39 -13.99 3.28
CA LYS A 13 -16.56 -13.65 4.11
C LYS A 13 -16.88 -12.18 3.88
N ILE A 14 -17.83 -11.92 2.98
CA ILE A 14 -18.40 -10.60 2.75
C ILE A 14 -19.73 -10.52 3.53
N LEU A 15 -19.81 -9.67 4.56
CA LEU A 15 -21.04 -9.44 5.35
C LEU A 15 -21.75 -8.17 4.88
N CYS A 16 -22.44 -8.26 3.75
CA CYS A 16 -23.18 -7.19 3.06
C CYS A 16 -24.67 -7.05 3.42
N PHE A 17 -25.17 -5.86 3.77
CA PHE A 17 -26.58 -5.50 3.58
C PHE A 17 -26.74 -4.81 2.21
N LYS A 18 -27.34 -5.53 1.24
CA LYS A 18 -27.60 -5.15 -0.19
C LYS A 18 -26.36 -5.11 -1.10
N PHE A 19 -26.20 -6.11 -1.98
CA PHE A 19 -25.13 -6.16 -2.99
C PHE A 19 -25.61 -6.48 -4.41
N PHE A 20 -24.82 -6.00 -5.37
CA PHE A 20 -24.47 -6.73 -6.58
C PHE A 20 -22.98 -7.11 -6.51
N PHE A 21 -22.65 -8.41 -6.50
CA PHE A 21 -21.29 -8.88 -6.75
C PHE A 21 -21.09 -8.89 -8.27
N LEU A 22 -20.26 -7.98 -8.80
CA LEU A 22 -20.15 -7.79 -10.25
C LEU A 22 -19.32 -8.88 -10.95
N GLY A 23 -18.48 -9.63 -10.22
CA GLY A 23 -17.87 -10.86 -10.73
C GLY A 23 -16.48 -11.13 -10.18
N LEU A 24 -16.08 -12.40 -10.24
CA LEU A 24 -14.66 -12.78 -10.26
C LEU A 24 -14.19 -12.59 -11.70
N SER A 25 -13.12 -11.83 -11.90
CA SER A 25 -12.47 -11.83 -13.21
C SER A 25 -11.93 -13.23 -13.51
N GLN A 26 -11.70 -13.53 -14.79
CA GLN A 26 -11.11 -14.81 -15.20
C GLN A 26 -9.71 -15.06 -14.62
N ASN A 27 -9.08 -14.03 -14.05
CA ASN A 27 -7.75 -14.06 -13.45
C ASN A 27 -7.77 -13.99 -11.91
N GLY A 28 -8.94 -14.10 -11.27
CA GLY A 28 -9.08 -14.17 -9.81
C GLY A 28 -9.01 -12.83 -9.08
N ALA A 29 -8.97 -11.71 -9.80
CA ALA A 29 -9.17 -10.38 -9.22
C ALA A 29 -10.64 -10.17 -8.81
N ILE A 30 -10.85 -9.37 -7.77
CA ILE A 30 -12.17 -9.00 -7.27
C ILE A 30 -12.43 -7.53 -7.56
N ARG A 31 -13.57 -7.27 -8.20
CA ARG A 31 -14.11 -5.92 -8.40
C ARG A 31 -15.41 -5.78 -7.62
N ILE A 32 -15.48 -4.77 -6.77
CA ILE A 32 -16.66 -4.42 -6.00
C ILE A 32 -17.09 -3.03 -6.41
N GLU A 33 -18.28 -2.92 -7.00
CA GLU A 33 -18.91 -1.64 -7.31
C GLU A 33 -20.29 -1.62 -6.72
N LEU A 34 -20.64 -0.49 -6.10
CA LEU A 34 -21.93 -0.29 -5.48
C LEU A 34 -22.75 0.66 -6.36
N GLN A 35 -24.07 0.56 -6.25
CA GLN A 35 -25.02 1.45 -6.93
C GLN A 35 -25.59 2.53 -5.99
N SER A 36 -25.09 2.58 -4.76
CA SER A 36 -25.59 3.45 -3.71
C SER A 36 -24.52 3.72 -2.66
N ASP A 37 -24.51 4.95 -2.15
CA ASP A 37 -23.63 5.39 -1.07
C ASP A 37 -24.02 4.86 0.32
N ASP A 38 -25.19 4.26 0.49
CA ASP A 38 -25.62 3.79 1.81
C ASP A 38 -25.01 2.43 2.16
N ALA A 39 -24.35 1.80 1.18
CA ALA A 39 -23.76 0.50 1.32
C ALA A 39 -22.37 0.56 1.98
N LYS A 40 -22.09 -0.43 2.81
CA LYS A 40 -20.85 -0.58 3.56
C LYS A 40 -20.22 -1.91 3.21
N THR A 41 -18.95 -1.89 2.82
CA THR A 41 -18.18 -3.07 2.45
C THR A 41 -17.17 -3.42 3.52
N TYR A 42 -17.13 -4.70 3.88
CA TYR A 42 -16.20 -5.27 4.83
C TYR A 42 -15.58 -6.52 4.20
N THR A 43 -14.26 -6.62 4.26
CA THR A 43 -13.54 -7.81 3.84
C THR A 43 -12.59 -8.26 4.93
N GLU A 44 -12.65 -9.54 5.28
CA GLU A 44 -11.77 -10.16 6.26
C GLU A 44 -11.05 -11.33 5.61
N THR A 45 -9.73 -11.38 5.81
CA THR A 45 -8.87 -12.49 5.39
C THR A 45 -8.95 -12.74 3.89
N ASN A 46 -8.32 -11.86 3.10
CA ASN A 46 -8.26 -12.03 1.66
C ASN A 46 -6.87 -12.48 1.22
N LYS A 47 -6.83 -13.30 0.18
CA LYS A 47 -5.58 -13.81 -0.37
C LYS A 47 -5.67 -13.81 -1.89
N PHE A 48 -4.80 -13.03 -2.51
CA PHE A 48 -4.69 -12.92 -3.95
C PHE A 48 -3.28 -13.34 -4.36
N GLU A 49 -3.19 -14.37 -5.18
CA GLU A 49 -1.93 -14.93 -5.70
C GLU A 49 -1.94 -14.90 -7.21
N SER A 50 -1.03 -14.12 -7.79
CA SER A 50 -0.84 -14.01 -9.23
C SER A 50 -2.10 -13.53 -9.98
N CYS A 51 -2.90 -12.70 -9.33
CA CYS A 51 -4.08 -12.07 -9.93
C CYS A 51 -3.68 -10.79 -10.69
N SER A 52 -4.38 -10.47 -11.78
CA SER A 52 -4.13 -9.23 -12.54
C SER A 52 -5.36 -8.83 -13.34
N SER A 53 -5.95 -7.68 -13.06
CA SER A 53 -7.10 -7.17 -13.83
C SER A 53 -6.73 -6.56 -15.19
N GLY A 54 -5.44 -6.50 -15.52
CA GLY A 54 -4.96 -5.92 -16.78
C GLY A 54 -5.23 -4.42 -16.89
N TYR A 55 -5.49 -3.95 -18.10
CA TYR A 55 -5.64 -2.53 -18.46
C TYR A 55 -6.91 -1.87 -17.89
N GLN A 56 -7.92 -2.67 -17.49
CA GLN A 56 -9.25 -2.18 -17.16
C GLN A 56 -9.59 -2.37 -15.68
N GLU A 57 -9.23 -1.41 -14.82
CA GLU A 57 -10.00 -1.14 -13.59
C GLU A 57 -9.62 -1.95 -12.32
N GLY A 58 -8.32 -1.93 -11.97
CA GLY A 58 -7.84 -2.13 -10.60
C GLY A 58 -7.62 -3.58 -10.20
N GLY A 59 -6.54 -3.83 -9.47
CA GLY A 59 -5.79 -5.09 -9.40
C GLY A 59 -6.47 -6.18 -8.62
N SER A 60 -5.69 -6.89 -7.80
CA SER A 60 -6.18 -8.05 -7.07
C SER A 60 -7.47 -7.75 -6.29
N LEU A 61 -7.56 -6.56 -5.70
CA LEU A 61 -8.77 -6.03 -5.07
C LEU A 61 -9.04 -4.61 -5.57
N TYR A 62 -10.20 -4.39 -6.15
CA TYR A 62 -10.74 -3.09 -6.54
C TYR A 62 -12.08 -2.82 -5.84
N PHE A 63 -12.22 -1.63 -5.28
CA PHE A 63 -13.48 -1.07 -4.79
C PHE A 63 -13.74 0.29 -5.46
N GLY A 64 -14.93 0.45 -6.04
CA GLY A 64 -15.35 1.63 -6.80
C GLY A 64 -16.00 2.73 -5.95
N GLU A 65 -16.09 3.92 -6.53
CA GLU A 65 -16.33 5.24 -5.90
C GLU A 65 -17.67 5.44 -5.14
N GLN A 66 -18.49 4.41 -4.95
CA GLN A 66 -19.77 4.52 -4.25
C GLN A 66 -19.75 3.72 -2.95
N GLY A 67 -20.31 4.31 -1.90
CA GLY A 67 -20.41 3.71 -0.57
C GLY A 67 -19.12 3.77 0.24
N GLU A 68 -19.11 3.03 1.36
CA GLU A 68 -18.06 3.03 2.36
C GLU A 68 -17.27 1.72 2.31
N PHE A 69 -15.94 1.80 2.34
CA PHE A 69 -15.08 0.62 2.54
C PHE A 69 -14.58 0.60 3.98
N VAL A 70 -15.42 0.05 4.84
CA VAL A 70 -15.24 0.18 6.28
C VAL A 70 -13.97 -0.48 6.77
N GLN A 71 -13.58 -1.60 6.15
CA GLN A 71 -12.31 -2.28 6.43
C GLN A 71 -11.97 -3.38 5.41
N THR A 72 -10.68 -3.49 5.08
CA THR A 72 -10.02 -4.76 4.73
C THR A 72 -9.10 -5.16 5.86
N LYS A 73 -9.14 -6.42 6.28
CA LYS A 73 -8.27 -6.96 7.34
C LYS A 73 -7.57 -8.24 6.88
N ASN A 74 -6.31 -8.44 7.28
CA ASN A 74 -5.56 -9.68 7.03
C ASN A 74 -5.48 -10.01 5.53
N SER A 75 -5.13 -9.02 4.72
CA SER A 75 -5.12 -9.15 3.26
C SER A 75 -3.71 -9.37 2.74
N PHE A 76 -3.55 -10.38 1.89
CA PHE A 76 -2.32 -10.67 1.17
C PHE A 76 -2.54 -10.46 -0.32
N ILE A 77 -1.71 -9.61 -0.92
CA ILE A 77 -1.82 -9.20 -2.31
C ILE A 77 -0.47 -9.42 -2.98
N ASN A 78 -0.44 -10.37 -3.92
CA ASN A 78 0.68 -10.61 -4.82
C ASN A 78 0.12 -10.65 -6.25
N SER A 79 0.36 -9.57 -6.99
CA SER A 79 -0.33 -9.29 -8.26
C SER A 79 0.63 -9.21 -9.43
N THR A 80 0.22 -9.74 -10.58
CA THR A 80 0.98 -9.69 -11.85
C THR A 80 0.52 -8.55 -12.74
N ASN A 81 0.06 -7.45 -12.14
CA ASN A 81 -0.44 -6.28 -12.85
C ASN A 81 0.58 -5.70 -13.83
N LEU A 82 0.04 -5.12 -14.91
CA LEU A 82 0.74 -4.43 -15.98
C LEU A 82 0.15 -3.02 -16.15
N ASP A 83 0.89 -2.12 -16.81
CA ASP A 83 0.49 -0.77 -17.16
C ASP A 83 -0.07 0.01 -15.97
N ALA A 84 -1.17 0.74 -16.13
CA ALA A 84 -1.76 1.57 -15.08
C ALA A 84 -2.55 0.77 -14.00
N GLY A 85 -2.57 -0.57 -14.07
CA GLY A 85 -3.34 -1.40 -13.14
C GLY A 85 -2.78 -1.37 -11.71
N THR A 86 -3.50 -0.74 -10.77
CA THR A 86 -3.18 -0.68 -9.34
C THR A 86 -3.26 -2.06 -8.67
N SER A 87 -2.28 -2.61 -7.97
CA SER A 87 -2.41 -3.98 -7.37
C SER A 87 -3.50 -4.09 -6.28
N PHE A 88 -3.70 -3.01 -5.54
CA PHE A 88 -4.71 -2.82 -4.52
C PHE A 88 -5.32 -1.44 -4.72
N SER A 89 -6.64 -1.35 -4.87
CA SER A 89 -7.34 -0.08 -5.08
C SER A 89 -8.65 -0.02 -4.32
N ILE A 90 -8.78 1.00 -3.48
CA ILE A 90 -10.03 1.29 -2.77
C ILE A 90 -10.37 2.75 -2.98
N GLN A 91 -11.43 3.01 -3.74
CA GLN A 91 -11.98 4.33 -3.96
C GLN A 91 -13.37 4.35 -3.32
N VAL A 92 -13.63 5.24 -2.38
CA VAL A 92 -14.93 5.31 -1.69
C VAL A 92 -15.70 6.55 -2.12
N SER A 93 -16.93 6.70 -1.65
CA SER A 93 -17.70 7.94 -1.85
C SER A 93 -16.96 9.16 -1.29
N GLU A 94 -17.07 10.30 -1.98
CA GLU A 94 -16.59 11.61 -1.51
C GLU A 94 -17.36 12.16 -0.30
N LYS A 95 -18.34 11.40 0.22
CA LYS A 95 -19.06 11.78 1.44
C LYS A 95 -18.08 11.96 2.62
N PRO A 96 -18.20 13.06 3.38
CA PRO A 96 -17.35 13.29 4.55
C PRO A 96 -17.36 12.12 5.53
N ASN A 97 -16.19 11.75 6.04
CA ASN A 97 -15.97 10.71 7.05
C ASN A 97 -16.33 9.26 6.64
N TYR A 98 -16.66 9.01 5.37
CA TYR A 98 -16.80 7.65 4.88
C TYR A 98 -15.46 6.92 4.99
N LYS A 99 -15.42 5.81 5.72
CA LYS A 99 -14.17 5.07 5.91
C LYS A 99 -13.66 4.47 4.62
N ASN A 100 -12.34 4.57 4.47
CA ASN A 100 -11.52 3.86 3.50
C ASN A 100 -10.34 3.25 4.27
N HIS A 101 -10.53 2.04 4.80
CA HIS A 101 -9.62 1.48 5.80
C HIS A 101 -8.93 0.19 5.33
N ALA A 102 -7.61 0.25 5.23
CA ALA A 102 -6.74 -0.90 5.07
C ALA A 102 -6.07 -1.26 6.40
N ASN A 103 -6.34 -2.45 6.92
CA ASN A 103 -5.76 -2.96 8.14
C ASN A 103 -4.99 -4.26 7.88
N GLU A 104 -3.81 -4.42 8.46
CA GLU A 104 -3.03 -5.67 8.39
C GLU A 104 -2.93 -6.18 6.94
N THR A 105 -2.63 -5.27 6.01
CA THR A 105 -2.61 -5.55 4.57
C THR A 105 -1.17 -5.60 4.06
N LEU A 106 -0.83 -6.70 3.40
CA LEU A 106 0.46 -6.94 2.77
C LEU A 106 0.32 -6.87 1.24
N VAL A 107 0.97 -5.89 0.62
CA VAL A 107 1.15 -5.78 -0.83
C VAL A 107 2.59 -6.16 -1.14
N TYR A 108 2.78 -7.33 -1.75
CA TYR A 108 4.07 -8.00 -1.86
C TYR A 108 4.38 -8.44 -3.28
N ASN A 109 5.58 -8.11 -3.76
CA ASN A 109 6.11 -8.57 -5.05
C ASN A 109 5.12 -8.31 -6.20
N CYS A 110 4.47 -7.15 -6.13
CA CYS A 110 3.53 -6.68 -7.14
C CYS A 110 4.25 -5.92 -8.25
N GLY A 111 3.66 -5.94 -9.43
CA GLY A 111 4.22 -5.32 -10.63
C GLY A 111 5.24 -6.24 -11.30
N SER A 112 4.96 -6.61 -12.55
CA SER A 112 5.77 -7.59 -13.27
C SER A 112 7.19 -7.12 -13.57
N SER A 113 7.37 -5.79 -13.72
CA SER A 113 8.66 -5.15 -13.96
C SER A 113 8.58 -3.64 -13.69
N GLU A 114 9.76 -3.05 -13.47
CA GLU A 114 9.96 -1.59 -13.36
C GLU A 114 9.70 -0.83 -14.68
N GLN A 115 9.29 -1.51 -15.76
CA GLN A 115 9.11 -0.90 -17.06
C GLN A 115 7.64 -0.72 -17.46
N VAL A 116 6.73 -1.31 -16.69
CA VAL A 116 5.35 -1.50 -17.15
C VAL A 116 4.33 -1.01 -16.12
N CYS A 117 4.41 -1.42 -14.85
CA CYS A 117 3.36 -1.12 -13.86
C CYS A 117 3.45 0.32 -13.31
N GLY A 118 2.37 1.07 -13.20
CA GLY A 118 2.35 2.41 -12.58
C GLY A 118 2.19 2.35 -11.06
N ILE A 119 1.05 1.90 -10.58
CA ILE A 119 0.69 2.03 -9.16
C ILE A 119 0.52 0.66 -8.52
N THR A 120 0.90 0.50 -7.25
CA THR A 120 0.67 -0.76 -6.51
C THR A 120 -0.45 -0.64 -5.48
N THR A 121 -0.49 0.46 -4.72
CA THR A 121 -1.45 0.66 -3.62
C THR A 121 -2.12 2.00 -3.79
N PHE A 122 -3.44 2.00 -3.98
CA PHE A 122 -4.22 3.21 -4.27
C PHE A 122 -5.42 3.31 -3.33
N MET A 123 -5.53 4.40 -2.59
CA MET A 123 -6.68 4.69 -1.75
C MET A 123 -7.16 6.12 -2.03
N LEU A 124 -8.43 6.28 -2.43
CA LEU A 124 -8.99 7.56 -2.84
C LEU A 124 -10.27 7.87 -2.06
N TYR A 125 -10.44 9.15 -1.75
CA TYR A 125 -11.61 9.71 -1.07
C TYR A 125 -11.84 9.20 0.35
N GLY A 126 -12.79 9.84 1.03
CA GLY A 126 -13.21 9.48 2.38
C GLY A 126 -12.17 9.79 3.46
N PHE A 127 -12.33 9.09 4.59
CA PHE A 127 -11.42 9.04 5.72
C PHE A 127 -10.48 7.85 5.54
N ILE A 128 -9.25 8.12 5.10
CA ILE A 128 -8.26 7.10 4.81
C ILE A 128 -7.56 6.65 6.08
N ILE A 129 -7.53 5.33 6.28
CA ILE A 129 -6.81 4.69 7.37
C ILE A 129 -5.94 3.58 6.80
N MET A 130 -4.63 3.64 7.04
CA MET A 130 -3.72 2.52 6.79
C MET A 130 -3.10 2.09 8.12
N ASN A 131 -3.43 0.90 8.60
CA ASN A 131 -2.98 0.39 9.89
C ASN A 131 -2.26 -0.95 9.74
N GLU A 132 -1.05 -1.05 10.29
CA GLU A 132 -0.21 -2.25 10.22
C GLU A 132 -0.02 -2.82 8.81
N CYS A 133 0.12 -1.94 7.81
CA CYS A 133 0.29 -2.31 6.41
C CYS A 133 1.76 -2.52 6.05
N ASN A 134 2.02 -3.49 5.18
CA ASN A 134 3.34 -3.80 4.65
C ASN A 134 3.30 -3.74 3.12
N ILE A 135 4.18 -2.95 2.52
CA ILE A 135 4.28 -2.74 1.08
C ILE A 135 5.74 -2.99 0.72
N THR A 136 6.01 -4.12 0.06
CA THR A 136 7.40 -4.56 -0.07
C THR A 136 7.68 -5.34 -1.34
N GLN A 137 8.90 -5.14 -1.86
CA GLN A 137 9.42 -5.82 -3.05
C GLN A 137 8.60 -5.58 -4.33
N ASN A 138 7.81 -4.49 -4.36
CA ASN A 138 7.06 -4.11 -5.53
C ASN A 138 7.98 -3.49 -6.60
N ARG A 139 7.61 -3.64 -7.87
CA ARG A 139 8.34 -3.12 -9.02
C ARG A 139 7.42 -2.33 -9.92
N VAL A 140 7.65 -1.03 -10.00
CA VAL A 140 6.84 -0.11 -10.81
C VAL A 140 7.73 0.75 -11.69
N LYS A 141 7.16 1.28 -12.76
CA LYS A 141 7.77 2.24 -13.67
C LYS A 141 7.68 3.65 -13.12
N GLN A 142 6.49 4.09 -12.75
CA GLN A 142 6.19 5.47 -12.42
C GLN A 142 5.04 5.58 -11.44
N ASP A 143 4.86 6.72 -10.79
CA ASP A 143 3.69 7.12 -9.99
C ASP A 143 3.68 6.68 -8.52
N THR A 144 3.72 5.39 -8.14
CA THR A 144 3.85 4.99 -6.70
C THR A 144 4.29 3.54 -6.46
N GLY A 145 5.53 3.35 -6.04
CA GLY A 145 6.07 2.07 -5.54
C GLY A 145 5.65 1.73 -4.11
N GLY A 146 5.25 2.74 -3.34
CA GLY A 146 4.67 2.61 -2.01
C GLY A 146 3.14 2.67 -2.05
N TYR A 147 2.58 3.82 -1.71
CA TYR A 147 1.14 4.05 -1.72
C TYR A 147 0.75 5.42 -2.26
N PHE A 148 -0.44 5.49 -2.85
CA PHE A 148 -1.08 6.72 -3.28
C PHE A 148 -2.34 6.96 -2.45
N THR A 149 -2.39 8.11 -1.79
CA THR A 149 -3.56 8.58 -1.05
C THR A 149 -3.95 9.99 -1.50
N ALA A 150 -5.20 10.20 -1.91
CA ALA A 150 -5.64 11.53 -2.33
C ALA A 150 -7.11 11.81 -2.05
N SER A 151 -7.45 13.10 -2.15
CA SER A 151 -8.82 13.63 -2.07
C SER A 151 -9.55 13.24 -0.78
N ILE A 152 -8.82 13.16 0.34
CA ILE A 152 -9.42 12.86 1.64
C ILE A 152 -10.41 13.94 2.06
N THR A 153 -11.49 13.49 2.70
CA THR A 153 -12.62 14.34 3.12
C THR A 153 -12.54 14.71 4.60
N SER A 154 -11.56 14.18 5.32
CA SER A 154 -11.27 14.43 6.73
C SER A 154 -9.81 14.09 7.04
N ASP A 155 -9.28 14.64 8.13
CA ASP A 155 -7.96 14.30 8.67
C ASP A 155 -7.78 12.79 8.69
N SER A 156 -6.81 12.28 7.93
CA SER A 156 -6.60 10.85 7.70
C SER A 156 -5.30 10.39 8.36
N TYR A 157 -5.19 9.11 8.70
CA TYR A 157 -4.03 8.61 9.44
C TYR A 157 -3.46 7.31 8.89
N ILE A 158 -2.13 7.23 8.96
CA ILE A 158 -1.33 6.07 8.62
C ILE A 158 -0.58 5.68 9.89
N THR A 159 -0.70 4.43 10.32
CA THR A 159 -0.13 3.93 11.56
C THR A 159 0.56 2.61 11.30
N CYS A 160 1.83 2.52 11.66
CA CYS A 160 2.66 1.32 11.51
C CYS A 160 2.72 0.82 10.05
N VAL A 161 3.06 1.71 9.10
CA VAL A 161 3.27 1.30 7.70
C VAL A 161 4.72 0.93 7.45
N ASN A 162 4.98 -0.17 6.75
CA ASN A 162 6.32 -0.56 6.31
C ASN A 162 6.39 -0.52 4.78
N VAL A 163 7.23 0.34 4.21
CA VAL A 163 7.49 0.46 2.78
C VAL A 163 8.95 0.08 2.54
N ILE A 164 9.19 -1.16 2.12
CA ILE A 164 10.52 -1.78 2.19
C ILE A 164 10.93 -2.42 0.86
N GLU A 165 12.15 -2.17 0.40
CA GLU A 165 12.74 -2.87 -0.76
C GLU A 165 11.90 -2.76 -2.06
N ASN A 166 11.14 -1.67 -2.24
CA ASN A 166 10.40 -1.44 -3.48
C ASN A 166 11.27 -0.71 -4.51
N ASN A 167 11.03 -0.98 -5.79
CA ASN A 167 11.76 -0.35 -6.89
C ASN A 167 10.81 0.40 -7.82
N GLN A 168 11.20 1.62 -8.21
CA GLN A 168 10.48 2.50 -9.11
C GLN A 168 11.46 3.14 -10.10
N THR A 169 11.09 3.33 -11.37
CA THR A 169 12.02 3.97 -12.33
C THR A 169 12.12 5.50 -12.14
N TYR A 170 11.00 6.20 -11.97
CA TYR A 170 10.95 7.66 -11.73
C TYR A 170 9.65 8.08 -11.04
N ASN A 171 9.55 9.34 -10.60
CA ASN A 171 8.35 10.01 -10.06
C ASN A 171 8.10 9.83 -8.54
N GLU A 172 6.87 10.02 -8.07
CA GLU A 172 6.54 10.02 -6.64
C GLU A 172 6.47 8.60 -6.06
N PHE A 173 6.91 8.39 -4.82
CA PHE A 173 6.94 7.04 -4.24
C PHE A 173 5.76 6.78 -3.29
N ASN A 174 5.55 7.71 -2.34
CA ASN A 174 4.41 7.75 -1.43
C ASN A 174 3.71 9.10 -1.57
N TRP A 175 2.51 9.10 -2.15
CA TRP A 175 1.78 10.32 -2.51
C TRP A 175 0.67 10.64 -1.51
N HIS A 176 0.60 11.91 -1.11
CA HIS A 176 -0.43 12.47 -0.24
C HIS A 176 -1.02 13.73 -0.89
N SER A 177 -2.35 13.79 -1.03
CA SER A 177 -3.03 14.99 -1.52
C SER A 177 -4.41 15.21 -0.91
N SER A 178 -4.71 16.47 -0.61
CA SER A 178 -5.95 16.98 -0.05
C SER A 178 -5.98 18.48 -0.27
N TYR A 179 -7.14 19.12 -0.21
CA TYR A 179 -7.23 20.59 -0.27
C TYR A 179 -7.30 21.25 1.11
N SER A 180 -7.76 20.54 2.13
CA SER A 180 -8.07 21.14 3.44
C SER A 180 -7.86 20.22 4.64
N SER A 181 -7.43 18.97 4.41
CA SER A 181 -7.24 17.97 5.47
C SER A 181 -5.78 17.58 5.61
N ILE A 182 -5.42 17.14 6.82
CA ILE A 182 -4.07 16.75 7.19
C ILE A 182 -3.93 15.24 7.09
N PHE A 183 -2.77 14.77 6.63
CA PHE A 183 -2.35 13.38 6.78
C PHE A 183 -1.41 13.21 7.97
N LYS A 184 -1.72 12.29 8.87
CA LYS A 184 -0.89 11.96 10.04
C LYS A 184 -0.30 10.57 9.89
N VAL A 185 1.00 10.47 9.65
CA VAL A 185 1.77 9.22 9.75
C VAL A 185 2.31 9.12 11.17
N THR A 186 1.73 8.27 12.01
CA THR A 186 2.11 8.18 13.44
C THR A 186 3.23 7.17 13.71
N SER A 187 3.52 6.30 12.74
CA SER A 187 4.73 5.47 12.68
C SER A 187 4.87 4.89 11.28
N GLY A 188 6.09 4.87 10.74
CA GLY A 188 6.35 4.30 9.43
C GLY A 188 7.82 3.97 9.19
N ASN A 189 8.10 2.88 8.48
CA ASN A 189 9.44 2.47 8.10
C ASN A 189 9.57 2.50 6.58
N TYR A 190 10.46 3.34 6.06
CA TYR A 190 10.74 3.48 4.63
C TYR A 190 12.19 3.09 4.40
N ILE A 191 12.43 1.85 3.96
CA ILE A 191 13.76 1.24 4.00
C ILE A 191 14.14 0.64 2.65
N ARG A 192 15.35 0.94 2.15
CA ARG A 192 15.91 0.33 0.93
C ARG A 192 15.03 0.44 -0.32
N ASN A 193 14.21 1.48 -0.43
CA ASN A 193 13.45 1.74 -1.65
C ASN A 193 14.35 2.42 -2.70
N LYS A 194 14.11 2.13 -3.97
CA LYS A 194 14.98 2.58 -5.08
C LYS A 194 14.20 3.34 -6.13
N SER A 195 14.68 4.53 -6.48
CA SER A 195 14.29 5.25 -7.68
C SER A 195 15.48 6.10 -8.17
N PRO A 196 16.49 5.46 -8.78
CA PRO A 196 17.83 6.01 -8.85
C PRO A 196 17.96 7.22 -9.78
N ASN A 197 17.07 7.36 -10.76
CA ASN A 197 17.19 8.40 -11.79
C ASN A 197 16.45 9.69 -11.41
N ASP A 198 15.30 9.56 -10.77
CA ASP A 198 14.42 10.67 -10.38
C ASP A 198 13.40 10.15 -9.35
N GLY A 199 12.91 11.02 -8.48
CA GLY A 199 11.78 10.71 -7.62
C GLY A 199 11.83 11.30 -6.23
N TYR A 200 10.70 11.13 -5.53
CA TYR A 200 10.44 11.70 -4.21
C TYR A 200 9.86 10.63 -3.29
N LEU A 201 10.58 10.26 -2.21
CA LEU A 201 10.11 9.20 -1.31
C LEU A 201 8.78 9.58 -0.64
N ILE A 202 8.72 10.77 -0.05
CA ILE A 202 7.53 11.35 0.57
C ILE A 202 7.12 12.55 -0.26
N ASN A 203 5.98 12.42 -0.94
CA ASN A 203 5.40 13.46 -1.76
C ASN A 203 4.10 13.97 -1.15
N SER A 204 3.99 15.30 -1.04
CA SER A 204 2.78 15.98 -0.62
C SER A 204 2.40 17.10 -1.61
N ARG A 205 1.14 17.06 -2.06
CA ARG A 205 0.54 18.11 -2.87
C ARG A 205 -0.71 18.66 -2.19
N SER A 206 -0.67 19.93 -1.83
CA SER A 206 -1.78 20.68 -1.20
C SER A 206 -2.25 20.17 0.18
N SER A 207 -1.61 19.14 0.76
CA SER A 207 -1.99 18.56 2.05
C SER A 207 -0.86 18.59 3.05
N ASP A 208 -1.07 19.16 4.23
CA ASP A 208 -0.07 19.07 5.29
C ASP A 208 0.10 17.61 5.73
N VAL A 209 1.36 17.17 5.81
CA VAL A 209 1.73 15.83 6.25
C VAL A 209 2.53 15.94 7.55
N PHE A 210 2.03 15.30 8.60
CA PHE A 210 2.74 15.14 9.86
C PHE A 210 3.25 13.71 9.98
N MET A 211 4.57 13.54 10.10
CA MET A 211 5.23 12.24 10.24
C MET A 211 5.90 12.16 11.61
N GLY A 212 5.36 11.31 12.49
CA GLY A 212 5.88 10.99 13.81
C GLY A 212 6.47 9.59 13.86
N TYR A 213 7.54 9.37 14.64
CA TYR A 213 8.10 8.04 14.91
C TYR A 213 8.38 7.20 13.64
N CYS A 214 8.91 7.86 12.61
CA CYS A 214 9.26 7.27 11.33
C CYS A 214 10.77 6.98 11.22
N CYS A 215 11.11 5.96 10.43
CA CYS A 215 12.47 5.58 10.10
C CYS A 215 12.66 5.58 8.57
N ILE A 216 13.50 6.48 8.06
CA ILE A 216 13.85 6.54 6.63
C ILE A 216 15.33 6.16 6.49
N ARG A 217 15.64 5.02 5.88
CA ARG A 217 17.04 4.55 5.77
C ARG A 217 17.34 3.79 4.50
N GLU A 218 18.57 3.92 4.04
CA GLU A 218 19.16 3.15 2.93
C GLU A 218 18.38 3.29 1.61
N ASN A 219 17.60 4.37 1.44
CA ASN A 219 16.83 4.58 0.22
C ASN A 219 17.74 5.17 -0.88
N GLU A 220 17.70 4.57 -2.06
CA GLU A 220 18.39 5.05 -3.27
C GLU A 220 17.42 5.91 -4.09
N ILE A 221 16.95 7.02 -3.52
CA ILE A 221 16.02 7.97 -4.15
C ILE A 221 16.63 9.38 -4.01
N PRO A 222 16.78 10.16 -5.11
CA PRO A 222 17.46 11.46 -5.08
C PRO A 222 16.89 12.46 -4.06
N ASN A 223 15.56 12.54 -3.96
CA ASN A 223 14.88 13.43 -3.03
C ASN A 223 14.04 12.62 -2.03
N ILE A 224 14.25 12.84 -0.74
CA ILE A 224 13.42 12.19 0.29
C ILE A 224 12.08 12.90 0.43
N PHE A 225 12.07 14.23 0.35
CA PHE A 225 10.86 15.02 0.57
C PHE A 225 10.51 15.91 -0.62
N TRP A 226 9.22 16.00 -0.93
CA TRP A 226 8.66 16.98 -1.85
C TRP A 226 7.34 17.54 -1.34
N ALA A 227 7.25 18.87 -1.27
CA ALA A 227 6.06 19.58 -0.82
C ALA A 227 5.69 20.67 -1.84
N TYR A 228 4.41 20.70 -2.23
CA TYR A 228 3.85 21.71 -3.12
C TYR A 228 2.52 22.23 -2.59
N TYR A 229 2.47 23.53 -2.25
CA TYR A 229 1.35 24.15 -1.51
C TYR A 229 0.99 23.42 -0.21
N SER A 230 2.00 22.86 0.47
CA SER A 230 1.83 22.07 1.69
C SER A 230 3.06 22.17 2.59
N THR A 231 2.93 21.65 3.80
CA THR A 231 4.03 21.44 4.74
C THR A 231 4.23 19.96 5.02
N ILE A 232 5.49 19.55 5.21
CA ILE A 232 5.85 18.24 5.76
C ILE A 232 6.54 18.49 7.09
N THR A 233 5.98 17.97 8.18
CA THR A 233 6.63 17.97 9.50
C THR A 233 7.15 16.56 9.78
N PHE A 234 8.46 16.45 10.00
CA PHE A 234 9.14 15.20 10.36
C PHE A 234 9.59 15.30 11.82
N GLU A 235 8.84 14.67 12.71
CA GLU A 235 8.97 14.84 14.16
C GLU A 235 9.27 13.50 14.85
N ASN A 236 10.10 13.53 15.89
CA ASN A 236 10.44 12.34 16.70
C ASN A 236 10.85 11.13 15.84
N SER A 237 11.63 11.37 14.79
CA SER A 237 11.90 10.43 13.70
C SER A 237 13.38 10.43 13.32
N THR A 238 13.84 9.41 12.59
CA THR A 238 15.23 9.30 12.09
C THR A 238 15.26 9.20 10.57
N THR A 239 16.23 9.87 9.94
CA THR A 239 16.53 9.70 8.52
C THR A 239 18.03 9.74 8.30
N ASP A 240 18.55 8.97 7.33
CA ASP A 240 19.94 9.07 6.88
C ASP A 240 20.13 10.04 5.70
N ASN A 241 19.03 10.57 5.16
CA ASN A 241 19.03 11.53 4.08
C ASN A 241 17.90 12.55 4.25
N THR A 242 18.21 13.85 4.08
CA THR A 242 17.25 14.96 4.20
C THR A 242 17.07 15.71 2.89
N THR A 243 17.50 15.16 1.76
CA THR A 243 17.32 15.83 0.46
C THR A 243 15.86 16.14 0.21
N SER A 244 15.60 17.36 -0.25
CA SER A 244 14.26 17.84 -0.54
C SER A 244 14.25 18.63 -1.84
N TYR A 245 13.20 18.44 -2.63
CA TYR A 245 12.90 19.26 -3.79
C TYR A 245 11.59 20.00 -3.52
N GLY A 246 11.54 21.31 -3.76
CA GLY A 246 10.34 22.07 -3.46
C GLY A 246 10.48 23.51 -3.90
N TYR A 247 9.42 24.06 -4.47
CA TYR A 247 9.43 25.43 -4.99
C TYR A 247 9.25 26.48 -3.87
N GLN A 248 8.81 26.10 -2.66
CA GLN A 248 8.38 27.07 -1.64
C GLN A 248 8.59 26.65 -0.17
N THR A 249 8.57 25.35 0.18
CA THR A 249 8.64 24.90 1.58
C THR A 249 9.61 23.73 1.76
N SER A 250 10.59 23.90 2.64
CA SER A 250 11.42 22.80 3.14
C SER A 250 10.67 22.03 4.24
N PRO A 251 10.97 20.74 4.44
CA PRO A 251 10.42 19.98 5.56
C PRO A 251 10.81 20.60 6.91
N ILE A 252 9.91 20.52 7.88
CA ILE A 252 10.11 20.98 9.25
C ILE A 252 10.58 19.79 10.08
N PHE A 253 11.84 19.80 10.52
CA PHE A 253 12.41 18.76 11.37
C PHE A 253 12.28 19.14 12.85
N LYS A 254 11.70 18.27 13.68
CA LYS A 254 11.53 18.47 15.14
C LYS A 254 11.97 17.24 15.90
N ASN A 255 12.83 17.39 16.91
CA ASN A 255 13.31 16.27 17.73
C ASN A 255 13.76 15.07 16.87
N THR A 256 14.54 15.34 15.82
CA THR A 256 15.03 14.31 14.89
C THR A 256 16.34 13.70 15.39
N ASP A 257 16.82 12.68 14.70
CA ASP A 257 18.03 11.92 15.07
C ASP A 257 17.89 11.13 16.38
N ILE A 258 16.65 10.76 16.71
CA ILE A 258 16.39 9.84 17.81
C ILE A 258 17.07 8.52 17.51
N SER A 259 18.04 8.14 18.36
CA SER A 259 18.63 6.82 18.36
C SER A 259 17.56 5.81 18.75
N PHE A 260 17.09 5.03 17.77
CA PHE A 260 16.30 3.84 18.09
C PHE A 260 17.28 2.76 18.58
N GLU A 261 17.19 2.38 19.86
CA GLU A 261 18.04 1.35 20.48
C GLU A 261 17.99 0.01 19.72
N ASN A 262 16.95 -0.20 18.91
CA ASN A 262 16.86 -1.24 17.88
C ASN A 262 16.48 -0.57 16.55
N TYR A 263 17.41 -0.57 15.59
CA TYR A 263 17.25 -0.10 14.20
C TYR A 263 15.79 -0.12 13.72
N CYS A 264 15.15 1.05 13.65
CA CYS A 264 13.74 1.27 13.29
C CYS A 264 12.71 0.57 14.21
N HIS A 265 12.09 1.33 15.12
CA HIS A 265 10.99 0.84 15.95
C HIS A 265 9.84 0.27 15.10
N LEU A 266 9.20 -0.81 15.57
CA LEU A 266 7.98 -1.41 15.00
C LEU A 266 8.12 -2.09 13.63
N LEU A 267 9.35 -2.38 13.21
CA LEU A 267 9.63 -3.21 12.05
C LEU A 267 9.16 -4.66 12.29
N LYS A 268 7.87 -4.96 12.07
CA LYS A 268 7.32 -6.33 12.10
C LYS A 268 7.77 -7.11 10.85
N ILE A 269 9.07 -7.41 10.74
CA ILE A 269 9.67 -8.18 9.65
C ILE A 269 9.65 -9.71 9.89
N GLU A 270 9.07 -10.21 11.00
CA GLU A 270 8.99 -11.66 11.28
C GLU A 270 8.49 -12.50 10.08
N PHE A 271 7.70 -11.90 9.19
CA PHE A 271 7.24 -12.47 7.93
C PHE A 271 8.34 -12.68 6.86
N LEU A 272 9.18 -11.67 6.63
CA LEU A 272 10.15 -11.58 5.52
C LEU A 272 11.37 -12.49 5.73
N ASP A 273 11.88 -12.57 6.96
CA ASP A 273 13.01 -13.44 7.29
C ASP A 273 12.64 -14.92 7.14
N SER A 274 11.41 -15.29 7.52
CA SER A 274 10.91 -16.65 7.36
C SER A 274 10.71 -17.07 5.90
N LEU A 275 10.49 -16.12 4.99
CA LEU A 275 10.35 -16.34 3.56
C LEU A 275 11.70 -16.37 2.85
N LYS A 276 12.63 -15.47 3.22
CA LYS A 276 13.99 -15.42 2.65
C LYS A 276 14.77 -16.72 2.94
N ASP A 277 14.74 -17.22 4.18
CA ASP A 277 15.45 -18.44 4.55
C ASP A 277 14.91 -19.72 3.88
N LYS A 278 13.62 -19.75 3.54
CA LYS A 278 12.97 -20.95 2.97
C LYS A 278 12.96 -20.96 1.44
N CYS A 279 13.05 -19.80 0.78
CA CYS A 279 13.19 -19.73 -0.67
C CYS A 279 14.54 -20.22 -1.18
N LEU A 280 15.59 -20.13 -0.36
CA LEU A 280 16.94 -20.63 -0.68
C LEU A 280 17.03 -22.17 -0.67
N HIS A 281 16.04 -22.90 -0.14
CA HIS A 281 16.13 -24.35 0.10
C HIS A 281 14.97 -25.21 -0.45
N SER A 282 13.93 -24.64 -1.07
CA SER A 282 12.77 -25.44 -1.54
C SER A 282 12.77 -25.73 -3.05
N ASN A 283 12.81 -27.01 -3.43
CA ASN A 283 12.45 -27.48 -4.78
C ASN A 283 10.98 -27.17 -5.11
N SER A 284 10.69 -26.92 -6.39
CA SER A 284 9.47 -26.26 -6.90
C SER A 284 8.12 -26.92 -6.60
N GLN A 285 8.09 -28.17 -6.13
CA GLN A 285 6.84 -28.88 -5.80
C GLN A 285 6.36 -28.71 -4.34
N ASN A 286 7.20 -28.24 -3.41
CA ASN A 286 6.83 -28.09 -1.98
C ASN A 286 6.33 -26.69 -1.59
N LYS A 287 6.41 -25.69 -2.48
CA LYS A 287 6.07 -24.28 -2.17
C LYS A 287 4.59 -24.09 -1.80
N THR A 288 3.68 -24.87 -2.40
CA THR A 288 2.23 -24.70 -2.22
C THR A 288 1.73 -25.20 -0.86
N ASP A 289 2.31 -26.28 -0.34
CA ASP A 289 1.92 -26.89 0.95
C ASP A 289 2.49 -26.13 2.16
N GLU A 290 3.68 -25.55 2.04
CA GLU A 290 4.31 -24.77 3.12
C GLU A 290 3.64 -23.41 3.31
N PHE A 291 3.19 -22.78 2.23
CA PHE A 291 2.44 -21.53 2.28
C PHE A 291 1.04 -21.74 2.91
N ASP A 292 0.37 -22.87 2.62
CA ASP A 292 -0.89 -23.26 3.27
C ASP A 292 -0.71 -23.53 4.79
N LYS A 293 0.45 -24.06 5.21
CA LYS A 293 0.82 -24.24 6.64
C LYS A 293 1.06 -22.90 7.34
N PHE A 294 1.68 -21.94 6.65
CA PHE A 294 1.91 -20.58 7.14
C PHE A 294 0.60 -19.81 7.38
N TRP A 295 -0.36 -19.89 6.45
CA TRP A 295 -1.69 -19.28 6.61
C TRP A 295 -2.45 -19.79 7.83
N LYS A 296 -2.23 -21.04 8.25
CA LYS A 296 -2.81 -21.59 9.49
C LYS A 296 -2.20 -20.96 10.76
N ILE A 297 -0.97 -20.44 10.69
CA ILE A 297 -0.28 -19.80 11.80
C ILE A 297 -0.65 -18.31 11.86
N TYR A 298 -0.70 -17.62 10.71
CA TYR A 298 -1.12 -16.21 10.64
C TYR A 298 -2.56 -16.01 11.14
N ARG A 299 -3.48 -16.94 10.84
CA ARG A 299 -4.86 -16.94 11.38
C ARG A 299 -4.98 -17.12 12.90
N ARG A 300 -3.91 -17.51 13.61
CA ARG A 300 -3.92 -17.79 15.06
C ARG A 300 -3.40 -16.64 15.91
N ARG A 301 -2.90 -15.57 15.30
CA ARG A 301 -2.64 -14.28 15.97
C ARG A 301 -3.84 -13.37 15.70
#